data_AF-A0A7C0ZD43-F1
#
_entry.id   AF-A0A7C0ZD43-F1
#
_cell.length_a   1.000
_cell.length_b   1.000
_cell.length_c   1.000
_cell.angle_alpha   90.00
_cell.angle_beta   90.00
_cell.angle_gamma   90.00
#
_symmetry.space_group_name_H-M   'P 1'
#
loop_
_entity.id
_entity.type
_entity.pdbx_description
1 polymer ?
#
loop_
_entity_poly.entity_id
_entity_poly.type
_entity_poly.pdbx_seq_one_letter_code
_entity_poly.pdbx_strand_id
1 'polypeptide(L)'
;ELKDLLFKMAETGADILKIVIRAEQPEDNIKALSLIPLAKRLGKEIISFCTGWAGRISRIATVPVGGYLTFASLEEGEETAEGQIPAKKMKRLLEVIAS
;
A
#
# COMPACT_ATOMS: atom_id res chain seq x y z
N GLU A 1 11.16 5.19 12.76
CA GLU A 1 11.54 5.48 11.37
C GLU A 1 10.36 5.75 10.43
N LEU A 2 9.55 4.75 10.02
CA LEU A 2 8.45 5.02 9.04
C LEU A 2 7.40 6.01 9.54
N LYS A 3 7.08 5.98 10.84
CA LYS A 3 6.17 6.96 11.46
C LYS A 3 6.76 8.37 11.47
N ASP A 4 8.06 8.48 11.73
CA ASP A 4 8.75 9.77 11.75
C ASP A 4 8.84 10.36 10.34
N LEU A 5 9.08 9.52 9.33
CA LEU A 5 8.99 9.90 7.93
C LEU A 5 7.58 10.38 7.57
N LEU A 6 6.55 9.65 8.00
CA LEU A 6 5.15 10.04 7.79
C LEU A 6 4.85 11.42 8.39
N PHE A 7 5.28 11.71 9.62
CA PHE A 7 5.05 13.01 10.26
C PHE A 7 5.72 14.14 9.47
N LYS A 8 6.98 13.96 9.09
CA LYS A 8 7.71 14.94 8.25
C LYS A 8 7.01 15.16 6.91
N MET A 9 6.53 14.08 6.27
CA MET A 9 5.80 14.19 5.00
C MET A 9 4.44 14.87 5.16
N ALA A 10 3.74 14.67 6.28
CA ALA A 10 2.45 15.32 6.52
C ALA A 10 2.56 16.84 6.68
N GLU A 11 3.71 17.33 7.11
CA GLU A 11 4.04 18.76 7.18
C GLU A 11 4.40 19.35 5.80
N THR A 12 4.79 18.50 4.84
CA THR A 12 4.88 18.93 3.45
C THR A 12 3.46 19.11 2.91
N GLY A 13 3.20 20.20 2.18
CA GLY A 13 1.87 20.50 1.62
C GLY A 13 1.34 19.49 0.60
N ALA A 14 1.88 18.26 0.56
CA ALA A 14 1.44 17.17 -0.29
C ALA A 14 0.00 16.76 0.01
N ASP A 15 -0.76 16.52 -1.06
CA ASP A 15 -2.15 16.08 -0.99
C ASP A 15 -2.27 14.60 -0.57
N ILE A 16 -1.41 13.74 -1.15
CA ILE A 16 -1.39 12.30 -0.90
C ILE A 16 0.03 11.87 -0.60
N LEU A 17 0.21 11.17 0.52
CA LEU A 17 1.50 10.63 0.93
C LEU A 17 1.71 9.24 0.30
N LYS A 18 2.97 8.86 0.05
CA LYS A 18 3.28 7.50 -0.42
C LYS A 18 4.52 6.97 0.28
N ILE A 19 4.37 5.87 1.01
CA ILE A 19 5.46 5.16 1.66
C ILE A 19 5.32 3.68 1.29
N VAL A 20 6.24 3.19 0.46
CA VAL A 20 6.24 1.80 0.00
C VAL A 20 7.62 1.22 0.25
N ILE A 21 7.68 0.12 1.00
CA ILE A 21 8.92 -0.56 1.40
C ILE A 21 9.00 -1.96 0.81
N ARG A 22 10.17 -2.60 0.79
CA ARG A 22 10.28 -4.02 0.45
C ARG A 22 9.88 -4.87 1.65
N ALA A 23 9.11 -5.93 1.43
CA ALA A 23 8.87 -6.92 2.49
C ALA A 23 10.07 -7.88 2.55
N GLU A 24 10.79 -7.86 3.67
CA GLU A 24 11.84 -8.84 3.99
C GLU A 24 11.31 -9.90 4.96
N GLN A 25 10.34 -9.51 5.79
CA GLN A 25 9.67 -10.37 6.77
C GLN A 25 8.15 -10.11 6.74
N PRO A 26 7.31 -11.08 7.17
CA PRO A 26 5.86 -10.92 7.20
C PRO A 26 5.39 -9.66 7.93
N GLU A 27 6.06 -9.28 9.01
CA GLU A 27 5.76 -8.14 9.87
C GLU A 27 5.88 -6.80 9.14
N ASP A 28 6.68 -6.72 8.07
CA ASP A 28 6.83 -5.49 7.29
C ASP A 28 5.53 -5.09 6.62
N ASN A 29 4.71 -6.06 6.20
CA ASN A 29 3.37 -5.81 5.69
C ASN A 29 2.51 -5.09 6.74
N ILE A 30 2.56 -5.55 7.99
CA ILE A 30 1.80 -4.95 9.10
C ILE A 30 2.33 -3.54 9.39
N LYS A 31 3.65 -3.35 9.41
CA LYS A 31 4.28 -2.04 9.61
C LYS A 31 3.82 -1.04 8.55
N ALA A 32 3.85 -1.42 7.27
CA ALA A 32 3.38 -0.56 6.17
C ALA A 32 1.90 -0.22 6.32
N LEU A 33 1.03 -1.21 6.52
CA LEU A 33 -0.41 -0.98 6.67
C LEU A 33 -0.74 -0.11 7.90
N SER A 34 0.04 -0.20 8.98
CA SER A 34 -0.16 0.60 10.19
C SER A 34 0.00 2.11 10.00
N LEU A 35 0.62 2.55 8.89
CA LEU A 35 0.76 3.96 8.55
C LEU A 35 -0.57 4.58 8.09
N ILE A 36 -1.48 3.78 7.53
CA ILE A 36 -2.78 4.23 7.00
C ILE A 36 -3.62 4.92 8.08
N PRO A 37 -3.95 4.28 9.22
CA PRO A 37 -4.72 4.94 10.28
C PRO A 37 -3.98 6.12 10.91
N LEU A 38 -2.64 6.12 10.90
CA LEU A 38 -1.85 7.25 11.40
C LEU A 38 -1.95 8.47 10.47
N ALA A 39 -1.82 8.28 9.15
CA ALA A 39 -1.98 9.33 8.16
C ALA A 39 -3.39 9.94 8.21
N LYS A 40 -4.43 9.10 8.37
CA LYS A 40 -5.82 9.57 8.54
C LYS A 40 -6.00 10.48 9.74
N ARG A 41 -5.36 10.17 10.88
CA ARG A 41 -5.38 11.05 12.07
C ARG A 41 -4.71 12.40 11.84
N LEU A 42 -3.82 12.49 10.85
CA LEU A 42 -3.17 13.73 10.42
C LEU A 42 -3.96 14.45 9.31
N GLY A 43 -5.15 13.96 8.95
CA GLY A 43 -5.95 14.51 7.85
C GLY A 43 -5.33 14.29 6.46
N LYS A 44 -4.52 13.25 6.30
CA LYS A 44 -3.83 12.93 5.04
C LYS A 44 -4.27 11.59 4.46
N GLU A 45 -4.45 11.57 3.15
CA GLU A 45 -4.54 10.34 2.37
C GLU A 45 -3.14 9.74 2.18
N ILE A 46 -3.05 8.40 2.12
CA ILE A 46 -1.76 7.72 1.96
C ILE A 46 -1.86 6.44 1.12
N ILE A 47 -0.85 6.21 0.31
CA ILE A 47 -0.56 4.94 -0.35
C ILE A 47 0.53 4.23 0.45
N SER A 48 0.18 3.14 1.13
CA SER A 48 1.13 2.37 1.95
C SER A 48 0.94 0.87 1.83
N PHE A 49 1.98 0.18 1.39
CA PHE A 49 2.06 -1.28 1.25
C PHE A 49 3.51 -1.70 1.00
N CYS A 50 3.76 -3.00 0.87
CA CYS A 50 5.07 -3.54 0.54
C CYS A 50 5.20 -3.99 -0.93
N THR A 51 6.41 -3.87 -1.48
CA THR A 51 6.84 -4.52 -2.72
C THR A 51 7.44 -5.90 -2.43
N GLY A 52 7.73 -6.64 -3.49
CA GLY A 52 8.25 -8.00 -3.41
C GLY A 52 7.13 -9.04 -3.32
N TRP A 53 7.45 -10.29 -3.62
CA TRP A 53 6.47 -11.36 -3.58
C TRP A 53 5.81 -11.55 -2.21
N ALA A 54 6.57 -11.34 -1.13
CA ALA A 54 6.09 -11.35 0.26
C ALA A 54 5.23 -10.12 0.62
N GLY A 55 5.28 -9.06 -0.18
CA GLY A 55 4.52 -7.82 0.01
C GLY A 55 3.09 -7.85 -0.56
N ARG A 56 2.75 -8.90 -1.33
CA ARG A 56 1.45 -8.99 -2.03
C ARG A 56 0.25 -8.82 -1.11
N ILE A 57 0.32 -9.33 0.11
CA ILE A 57 -0.80 -9.25 1.06
C ILE A 57 -1.11 -7.81 1.45
N SER A 58 -0.10 -6.99 1.77
CA SER A 58 -0.32 -5.57 2.05
C SER A 58 -0.76 -4.78 0.81
N ARG A 59 -0.27 -5.16 -0.38
CA ARG A 59 -0.72 -4.56 -1.65
C ARG A 59 -2.22 -4.77 -1.89
N ILE A 60 -2.75 -5.94 -1.56
CA ILE A 60 -4.20 -6.23 -1.66
C ILE A 60 -4.95 -5.49 -0.54
N ALA A 61 -4.47 -5.59 0.70
CA ALA A 61 -5.17 -5.10 1.88
C ALA A 61 -5.19 -3.56 2.01
N THR A 62 -4.27 -2.85 1.35
CA THR A 62 -4.14 -1.39 1.48
C THR A 62 -5.45 -0.65 1.22
N VAL A 63 -6.20 -0.98 0.15
CA VAL A 63 -7.46 -0.31 -0.17
C VAL A 63 -8.57 -0.68 0.84
N PRO A 64 -8.84 -1.97 1.15
CA PRO A 64 -9.83 -2.35 2.16
C PRO A 64 -9.61 -1.72 3.54
N VAL A 65 -8.35 -1.56 3.97
CA VAL A 65 -8.04 -0.92 5.27
C VAL A 65 -7.96 0.61 5.18
N GLY A 66 -8.31 1.17 4.03
CA GLY A 66 -8.53 2.60 3.83
C GLY A 66 -7.33 3.41 3.36
N GLY A 67 -6.32 2.76 2.78
CA GLY A 67 -5.31 3.42 1.97
C GLY A 67 -5.89 3.93 0.66
N TYR A 68 -5.27 4.96 0.09
CA TYR A 68 -5.82 5.74 -1.01
C TYR A 68 -5.98 4.93 -2.30
N LEU A 69 -4.97 4.15 -2.68
CA LEU A 69 -5.01 3.25 -3.84
C LEU A 69 -3.96 2.14 -3.74
N THR A 70 -4.05 1.16 -4.63
CA THR A 70 -3.02 0.15 -4.87
C THR A 70 -2.54 0.17 -6.31
N PHE A 71 -1.36 -0.39 -6.57
CA PHE A 71 -0.81 -0.53 -7.92
C PHE A 71 -0.86 -1.99 -8.36
N ALA A 72 -1.32 -2.19 -9.59
CA ALA A 72 -1.40 -3.46 -10.29
C ALA A 72 -0.65 -3.36 -11.64
N SER A 73 -0.15 -4.48 -12.15
CA SER A 73 0.35 -4.54 -13.53
C SER A 73 -0.83 -4.58 -14.50
N LEU A 74 -0.60 -4.20 -15.76
CA LEU A 74 -1.66 -4.28 -16.77
C LEU A 74 -1.97 -5.75 -17.07
N GLU A 75 -0.96 -6.51 -17.48
CA GLU A 75 -1.02 -7.97 -17.62
C GLU A 75 0.10 -8.68 -16.83
N GLU A 76 0.15 -10.01 -16.96
CA GLU A 76 1.22 -10.83 -16.39
C GLU A 76 2.49 -10.69 -17.24
N GLY A 77 3.62 -10.39 -16.59
CA GLY A 77 4.88 -10.05 -17.28
C GLY A 77 5.08 -8.56 -17.54
N GLU A 78 4.07 -7.71 -17.26
CA GLU A 78 4.14 -6.25 -17.37
C GLU A 78 4.29 -5.57 -15.99
N GLU A 79 4.82 -6.28 -15.00
CA GLU A 79 5.06 -5.73 -13.67
C GLU A 79 6.18 -4.68 -13.69
N THR A 80 5.88 -3.48 -13.21
CA THR A 80 6.89 -2.42 -13.01
C THR A 80 7.60 -2.53 -11.66
N ALA A 81 7.09 -3.38 -10.77
CA ALA A 81 7.70 -3.69 -9.49
C ALA A 81 7.35 -5.12 -9.07
N GLU A 82 8.31 -5.81 -8.44
CA GLU A 82 8.14 -7.16 -7.94
C GLU A 82 6.89 -7.27 -7.03
N GLY A 83 6.11 -8.33 -7.24
CA GLY A 83 4.90 -8.60 -6.47
C GLY A 83 3.69 -7.77 -6.89
N GLN A 84 3.70 -7.10 -8.05
CA GLN A 84 2.47 -6.62 -8.66
C GLN A 84 1.59 -7.80 -9.09
N ILE A 85 0.28 -7.58 -9.02
CA ILE A 85 -0.76 -8.53 -9.44
C ILE A 85 -1.45 -7.89 -10.64
N PRO A 86 -1.72 -8.64 -11.74
CA PRO A 86 -2.44 -8.11 -12.89
C PRO A 86 -3.78 -7.48 -12.51
N ALA A 87 -4.12 -6.35 -13.12
CA ALA A 87 -5.26 -5.52 -12.74
C ALA A 87 -6.58 -6.29 -12.71
N LYS A 88 -6.80 -7.18 -13.69
CA LYS A 88 -7.97 -8.07 -13.73
C LYS A 88 -8.04 -9.01 -12.53
N LYS A 89 -6.91 -9.55 -12.07
CA LYS A 89 -6.81 -10.42 -10.88
C LYS A 89 -7.00 -9.58 -9.60
N MET A 90 -6.36 -8.42 -9.50
CA MET A 90 -6.51 -7.51 -8.35
C MET A 90 -7.95 -7.06 -8.16
N LYS A 91 -8.63 -6.67 -9.24
CA LYS A 91 -10.04 -6.25 -9.19
C LYS A 91 -10.95 -7.34 -8.61
N ARG A 92 -10.79 -8.58 -9.08
CA ARG A 92 -11.53 -9.74 -8.53
C ARG A 92 -11.27 -9.97 -7.05
N LEU A 93 -10.01 -9.85 -6.61
CA LEU A 93 -9.66 -9.99 -5.19
C LEU A 93 -10.33 -8.92 -4.34
N LEU A 94 -10.33 -7.66 -4.79
CA LEU A 94 -10.97 -6.56 -4.09
C LEU A 94 -12.50 -6.70 -4.06
N GLU A 95 -13.12 -7.18 -5.15
CA GLU A 95 -14.55 -7.47 -5.20
C GLU A 95 -14.95 -8.55 -4.17
N VAL A 96 -14.13 -9.61 -4.01
CA VAL A 96 -14.36 -10.67 -3.02
C VAL A 96 -14.18 -10.19 -1.58
N ILE A 97 -13.29 -9.23 -1.33
CA ILE A 97 -13.07 -8.68 0.02
C ILE A 97 -14.16 -7.66 0.38
N ALA A 98 -14.69 -6.95 -0.61
CA ALA A 98 -15.70 -5.91 -0.41
C ALA A 98 -17.15 -6.44 -0.30
N SER A 99 -17.39 -7.71 -0.66
CA SER A 99 -18.67 -8.40 -0.51
C SER A 99 -18.89 -8.90 0.92
#